data_AF-A0A7J4NUR5-F1
#
_entry.id   AF-A0A7J4NUR5-F1
#
_cell.length_a   1.000
_cell.length_b   1.000
_cell.length_c   1.000
_cell.angle_alpha   90.00
_cell.angle_beta   90.00
_cell.angle_gamma   90.00
#
_symmetry.space_group_name_H-M   'P 1'
#
loop_
_entity.id
_entity.type
_entity.pdbx_description
1 polymer ?
#
loop_
_entity_poly.entity_id
_entity_poly.type
_entity_poly.pdbx_seq_one_letter_code
_entity_poly.pdbx_strand_id
1 'polypeptide(L)' 'MLPVSYYLIVAAIVFCIGAYGVMTLRSGIMIMMCVELMLNAANINLIAFASHFSQVNGHVFVL' A
#
# COMPACT_ATOMS: atom_id res chain seq x y z
N MET A 1 10.13 17.83 -7.34
CA MET A 1 9.03 17.15 -6.63
C MET A 1 8.55 16.01 -7.53
N LEU A 2 8.66 14.76 -7.07
CA LEU A 2 8.20 13.61 -7.85
C LEU A 2 6.66 13.61 -7.89
N PRO A 3 6.03 13.40 -9.05
CA PRO A 3 4.58 13.31 -9.15
C PRO A 3 4.03 12.19 -8.27
N VAL A 4 2.92 12.48 -7.56
CA VAL A 4 2.19 11.51 -6.71
C VAL A 4 1.80 10.25 -7.50
N SER A 5 1.62 10.37 -8.82
CA SER A 5 1.40 9.25 -9.74
C SER A 5 2.43 8.12 -9.63
N TYR A 6 3.70 8.43 -9.34
CA TYR A 6 4.72 7.38 -9.17
C TYR A 6 4.47 6.55 -7.91
N TYR A 7 4.09 7.19 -6.81
CA TYR A 7 3.76 6.50 -5.56
C TYR A 7 2.49 5.65 -5.70
N LEU A 8 1.49 6.15 -6.42
CA LEU A 8 0.25 5.41 -6.72
C LEU A 8 0.53 4.15 -7.54
N ILE A 9 1.38 4.26 -8.58
CA ILE A 9 1.75 3.12 -9.43
C ILE A 9 2.49 2.05 -8.63
N VAL A 10 3.47 2.45 -7.79
CA VAL A 10 4.21 1.51 -6.95
C VAL A 10 3.30 0.82 -5.94
N ALA A 11 2.45 1.58 -5.25
CA ALA A 11 1.48 1.03 -4.31
C ALA A 11 0.52 0.03 -5.00
N ALA A 12 0.01 0.36 -6.19
CA ALA A 12 -0.85 -0.53 -6.96
C ALA A 12 -0.14 -1.83 -7.35
N ILE A 13 1.12 -1.77 -7.80
CA ILE A 13 1.90 -2.97 -8.16
C ILE A 13 2.08 -3.87 -6.94
N VAL A 14 2.50 -3.31 -5.80
CA VAL A 14 2.72 -4.08 -4.56
C VAL A 14 1.41 -4.68 -4.05
N PHE A 15 0.29 -3.94 -4.13
CA PHE A 15 -1.03 -4.44 -3.76
C PHE A 15 -1.47 -5.61 -4.65
N CYS A 16 -1.27 -5.52 -5.97
CA CYS A 16 -1.58 -6.60 -6.90
C CYS A 16 -0.73 -7.86 -6.65
N ILE A 17 0.56 -7.70 -6.32
CA ILE A 17 1.42 -8.82 -5.94
C ILE A 17 0.90 -9.51 -4.67
N GLY A 18 0.53 -8.71 -3.65
CA GLY A 18 -0.07 -9.23 -2.43
C GLY A 18 -1.39 -9.96 -2.69
N ALA A 19 -2.27 -9.39 -3.51
CA ALA A 19 -3.54 -9.99 -3.89
C ALA A 19 -3.35 -11.32 -4.65
N TYR A 20 -2.39 -11.37 -5.58
CA TYR A 20 -2.03 -12.60 -6.28
C TYR A 20 -1.49 -13.67 -5.31
N GLY A 21 -0.65 -13.25 -4.35
CA GLY A 21 -0.13 -14.11 -3.29
C GLY A 21 -1.25 -14.71 -2.43
N VAL A 22 -2.25 -13.93 -2.04
CA VAL A 22 -3.41 -14.43 -1.27
C VAL A 22 -4.17 -15.53 -2.02
N MET A 23 -4.32 -15.41 -3.36
CA MET A 23 -5.06 -16.39 -4.16
C MET A 23 -4.26 -17.67 -4.48
N THR A 24 -2.93 -17.60 -4.47
CA THR A 24 -2.05 -18.72 -4.89
C THR A 24 -1.46 -19.49 -3.72
N LEU A 25 -1.30 -18.86 -2.55
CA LEU A 25 -0.66 -19.47 -1.40
C LEU A 25 -1.66 -20.31 -0.61
N ARG A 26 -1.34 -21.58 -0.39
CA ARG A 26 -2.19 -22.54 0.36
C ARG A 26 -1.88 -22.58 1.86
N SER A 27 -0.82 -21.90 2.31
CA SER A 27 -0.43 -21.86 3.72
C SER A 27 -1.05 -20.61 4.37
N GLY A 28 -1.78 -20.81 5.47
CA GLY A 28 -2.41 -19.72 6.22
C GLY A 28 -1.42 -18.64 6.67
N ILE A 29 -0.19 -19.02 7.04
CA ILE A 29 0.86 -18.08 7.46
C ILE A 29 1.30 -17.21 6.27
N MET A 30 1.46 -17.80 5.08
CA MET A 30 1.85 -17.06 3.88
C MET A 30 0.73 -16.12 3.40
N ILE A 31 -0.54 -16.52 3.57
CA ILE A 31 -1.68 -15.65 3.31
C ILE A 31 -1.63 -14.43 4.24
N MET A 32 -1.37 -14.63 5.54
CA MET A 32 -1.24 -13.52 6.50
C MET A 32 -0.10 -12.57 6.12
N MET A 33 1.06 -13.09 5.71
CA MET A 33 2.18 -12.26 5.25
C MET A 33 1.84 -11.45 3.98
N CYS A 34 1.06 -12.03 3.06
CA CYS A 34 0.57 -11.30 1.89
C CYS A 34 -0.46 -10.23 2.25
N VAL A 35 -1.30 -10.48 3.26
CA VAL A 35 -2.23 -9.47 3.80
C VAL A 35 -1.46 -8.31 4.44
N GLU A 36 -0.40 -8.57 5.20
CA GLU A 36 0.48 -7.51 5.73
C GLU A 36 1.12 -6.68 4.61
N LEU A 37 1.57 -7.34 3.53
CA LEU A 37 2.11 -6.66 2.34
C LEU A 37 1.05 -5.77 1.66
N MET A 38 -0.19 -6.27 1.51
CA MET A 38 -1.31 -5.50 0.95
C MET A 38 -1.67 -4.29 1.83
N LEU A 39 -1.68 -4.44 3.15
CA LEU A 39 -1.91 -3.35 4.09
C LEU A 39 -0.79 -2.30 4.02
N ASN A 40 0.46 -2.72 3.83
CA ASN A 40 1.57 -1.79 3.63
C ASN A 40 1.41 -0.96 2.35
N ALA A 41 1.01 -1.59 1.23
CA ALA A 41 0.72 -0.90 -0.01
C ALA A 41 -0.45 0.10 0.14
N ALA A 42 -1.50 -0.27 0.87
CA ALA A 42 -2.62 0.62 1.15
C ALA A 42 -2.20 1.85 1.97
N ASN A 43 -1.30 1.69 2.95
CA ASN A 43 -0.73 2.81 3.70
C ASN A 43 0.08 3.77 2.81
N ILE A 44 0.91 3.24 1.90
CA ILE A 44 1.64 4.08 0.94
C ILE A 44 0.67 4.91 0.08
N ASN A 45 -0.42 4.29 -0.37
CA ASN A 45 -1.46 4.97 -1.14
C ASN A 45 -2.10 6.11 -0.33
N LEU A 46 -2.42 5.86 0.94
CA LEU A 46 -3.04 6.82 1.85
C LEU A 46 -2.10 8.02 2.13
N ILE A 47 -0.80 7.76 2.32
CA ILE A 47 0.24 8.79 2.48
C ILE A 47 0.38 9.63 1.21
N ALA A 48 0.39 8.98 0.03
CA ALA A 48 0.50 9.65 -1.25
C ALA A 48 -0.68 10.61 -1.49
N PHE A 49 -1.90 10.18 -1.20
CA PHE A 49 -3.09 11.04 -1.28
C PHE A 49 -3.06 12.17 -0.26
N ALA A 50 -2.65 11.90 0.97
CA ALA A 50 -2.59 12.93 2.00
C ALA A 50 -1.49 13.98 1.73
N SER A 51 -0.38 13.57 1.13
CA SER A 51 0.66 14.47 0.63
C SER A 51 0.18 15.31 -0.56
N HIS A 52 -0.67 14.76 -1.45
CA HIS A 52 -1.20 15.49 -2.60
C HIS A 52 -2.16 16.61 -2.21
N PHE A 53 -2.97 16.41 -1.16
CA PHE A 53 -3.95 17.40 -0.71
C PHE A 53 -3.35 18.55 0.11
N SER A 54 -2.01 18.63 0.27
CA SER A 54 -1.32 19.64 1.08
C SER A 54 -1.84 19.75 2.52
N GLN A 55 -2.52 18.71 3.02
CA GLN A 55 -2.90 18.63 4.41
C GLN A 55 -1.78 17.93 5.17
N VAL A 56 -1.07 18.73 5.98
CA VAL A 56 -0.07 18.28 6.97
C VAL A 56 -0.61 17.17 7.90
N ASN A 57 -1.92 16.91 7.89
CA ASN A 57 -2.63 15.84 8.60
C ASN A 57 -2.31 14.42 8.10
N GLY A 58 -1.77 14.23 6.89
CA GLY A 58 -1.45 12.91 6.35
C GLY A 58 -0.39 12.12 7.12
N HIS A 59 0.53 12.84 7.78
CA HIS A 59 1.60 12.23 8.57
C HIS A 59 1.10 11.68 9.91
N VAL A 60 -0.10 12.08 10.36
CA VAL A 60 -0.64 11.71 11.68
C VAL A 60 -1.45 10.41 11.64
N PHE A 61 -1.92 9.98 10.46
CA PHE A 61 -2.73 8.75 10.33
C PHE A 61 -1.89 7.47 10.13
N VAL A 62 -0.57 7.62 10.03
CA VAL A 62 0.39 6.52 9.75
C VAL A 62 0.99 5.94 11.03
N LEU A 63 0.79 6.61 12.16
CA LEU A 63 1.24 6.19 13.50
C LEU A 63 0.12 5.45 14.22
#